data_AF-A0A1V6M178-F1
#
_entry.id   AF-A0A1V6M178-F1
#
_cell.length_a   1.000
_cell.length_b   1.000
_cell.length_c   1.000
_cell.angle_alpha   90.00
_cell.angle_beta   90.00
_cell.angle_gamma   90.00
#
_symmetry.space_group_name_H-M   'P 1'
#
loop_
_entity.id
_entity.type
_entity.pdbx_description
1 polymer ?
#
loop_
_entity_poly.entity_id
_entity_poly.type
_entity_poly.pdbx_seq_one_letter_code
_entity_poly.pdbx_strand_id
1 'polypeptide(L)'
;MIMERLKAFDAAIDASEVLEIDGLSIDGQPCNEITQESRVKVINHRSEMAYEVEIDTIISTPLDDLVNALETGEFVKLYGVTRIVGYYSRISNWNSSKTAELADRRQGNYWESKRVNTEKIGLLHE
;
A
#
# COMPACT_ATOMS: atom_id res chain seq x y z
N MET A 1 13.10 5.51 18.38
CA MET A 1 12.47 5.24 17.06
C MET A 1 10.96 4.99 17.16
N ILE A 2 10.47 3.89 17.74
CA ILE A 2 9.00 3.62 17.83
C ILE A 2 8.30 4.66 18.72
N MET A 3 8.78 4.86 19.94
CA MET A 3 8.19 5.81 20.88
C MET A 3 8.24 7.26 20.39
N GLU A 4 9.22 7.61 19.57
CA GLU A 4 9.31 8.94 18.94
C GLU A 4 8.23 9.13 17.88
N ARG A 5 7.93 8.08 17.09
CA ARG A 5 6.85 8.11 16.11
C ARG A 5 5.49 8.25 16.76
N LEU A 6 5.24 7.51 17.85
CA LEU A 6 4.00 7.62 18.61
C LEU A 6 3.82 9.01 19.24
N LYS A 7 4.88 9.58 19.81
CA LYS A 7 4.86 10.96 20.34
C LYS A 7 4.64 12.01 19.25
N ALA A 8 5.24 11.82 18.08
CA ALA A 8 5.03 12.73 16.96
C ALA A 8 3.59 12.64 16.44
N PHE A 9 3.01 11.44 16.42
CA PHE A 9 1.61 11.24 16.09
C PHE A 9 0.68 11.92 17.10
N ASP A 10 0.88 11.66 18.40
CA ASP A 10 0.16 12.31 19.50
C ASP A 10 0.17 13.83 19.37
N ALA A 11 1.36 14.43 19.22
CA ALA A 11 1.51 15.87 19.03
C ALA A 11 0.84 16.41 17.75
N ALA A 12 0.76 15.61 16.69
CA ALA A 12 0.09 16.00 15.45
C ALA A 12 -1.43 15.94 15.56
N ILE A 13 -1.97 14.97 16.30
CA ILE A 13 -3.40 14.92 16.61
C ILE A 13 -3.78 16.08 17.53
N ASP A 14 -3.00 16.35 18.58
CA ASP A 14 -3.21 17.50 19.48
C ASP A 14 -3.18 18.86 18.77
N ALA A 15 -2.41 18.96 17.66
CA ALA A 15 -2.36 20.17 16.84
C ALA A 15 -3.53 20.30 15.86
N SER A 16 -4.30 19.23 15.63
CA SER A 16 -5.49 19.27 14.77
C SER A 16 -6.69 19.83 15.52
N GLU A 17 -7.49 20.65 14.85
CA GLU A 17 -8.71 21.21 15.43
C GLU A 17 -9.90 20.22 15.39
N VAL A 18 -9.77 19.11 14.65
CA VAL A 18 -10.89 18.20 14.37
C VAL A 18 -10.65 16.76 14.82
N LEU A 19 -9.42 16.41 15.20
CA LEU A 19 -9.06 15.06 15.64
C LEU A 19 -8.82 15.01 17.16
N GLU A 20 -9.18 13.89 17.79
CA GLU A 20 -8.94 13.64 19.22
C GLU A 20 -8.58 12.18 19.43
N ILE A 21 -7.59 11.89 20.29
CA ILE A 21 -7.30 10.51 20.73
C ILE A 21 -8.24 10.17 21.90
N ASP A 22 -9.11 9.19 21.69
CA ASP A 22 -10.06 8.71 22.70
C ASP A 22 -9.46 7.62 23.61
N GLY A 23 -8.54 6.82 23.08
CA GLY A 23 -7.87 5.80 23.87
C GLY A 23 -7.24 4.69 23.03
N LEU A 24 -7.00 3.55 23.67
CA LEU A 24 -6.41 2.37 23.06
C LEU A 24 -7.41 1.21 23.06
N SER A 25 -7.30 0.35 22.06
CA SER A 25 -8.04 -0.91 22.01
C SER A 25 -7.20 -2.07 21.50
N ILE A 26 -7.56 -3.28 21.89
CA ILE A 26 -7.13 -4.53 21.27
C ILE A 26 -8.42 -5.26 20.90
N ASP A 27 -8.58 -5.60 19.62
CA ASP A 27 -9.78 -6.28 19.10
C ASP A 27 -11.10 -5.62 19.52
N GLY A 28 -11.14 -4.28 19.46
CA GLY A 28 -12.30 -3.46 19.80
C GLY A 28 -12.55 -3.29 21.31
N GLN A 29 -11.81 -4.01 22.16
CA GLN A 29 -11.91 -3.88 23.62
C GLN A 29 -10.93 -2.81 24.12
N PRO A 30 -11.37 -1.89 25.01
CA PRO A 30 -10.47 -0.91 25.61
C PRO A 30 -9.29 -1.57 26.33
N CYS A 31 -8.09 -1.01 26.16
CA CYS A 31 -6.89 -1.47 26.85
C CYS A 31 -6.07 -0.29 27.39
N ASN A 32 -5.20 -0.57 28.36
CA ASN A 32 -4.34 0.45 28.99
C ASN A 32 -2.85 0.26 28.67
N GLU A 33 -2.50 -0.83 28.01
CA GLU A 33 -1.12 -1.15 27.64
C GLU A 33 -0.96 -0.97 26.13
N ILE A 34 0.14 -0.32 25.73
CA ILE A 34 0.52 -0.19 24.31
C ILE A 34 1.33 -1.43 23.94
N THR A 35 0.73 -2.30 23.14
CA THR A 35 1.39 -3.45 22.51
C THR A 35 1.37 -3.28 20.99
N GLN A 36 2.03 -4.17 20.24
CA GLN A 36 1.95 -4.13 18.78
C GLN A 36 0.55 -4.48 18.24
N GLU A 37 -0.25 -5.19 19.03
CA GLU A 37 -1.63 -5.57 18.70
C GLU A 37 -2.63 -4.47 19.05
N SER A 38 -2.19 -3.45 19.79
CA SER A 38 -3.01 -2.30 20.11
C SER A 38 -3.34 -1.47 18.88
N ARG A 39 -4.48 -0.78 18.96
CA ARG A 39 -4.94 0.24 18.03
C ARG A 39 -5.21 1.52 18.81
N VAL A 40 -4.90 2.67 18.22
CA VAL A 40 -5.25 3.98 18.75
C VAL A 40 -6.61 4.37 18.21
N LYS A 41 -7.54 4.70 19.09
CA LYS A 41 -8.85 5.25 18.73
C LYS A 41 -8.72 6.74 18.52
N VAL A 42 -9.05 7.19 17.31
CA VAL A 42 -9.05 8.60 16.93
C VAL A 42 -10.46 8.99 16.52
N ILE A 43 -11.02 9.98 17.19
CA ILE A 43 -12.30 10.59 16.85
C ILE A 43 -12.04 11.74 15.89
N ASN A 44 -12.85 11.83 14.83
CA ASN A 44 -12.93 12.98 13.96
C ASN A 44 -14.26 13.70 14.22
N HIS A 45 -14.19 14.84 14.90
CA HIS A 45 -15.35 15.65 15.29
C HIS A 45 -16.04 16.32 14.11
N ARG A 46 -15.34 16.51 13.00
CA ARG A 46 -15.91 17.10 11.78
C ARG A 46 -16.78 16.11 11.02
N SER A 47 -16.36 14.85 10.93
CA SER A 47 -17.13 13.79 10.24
C SER A 47 -18.05 13.01 11.18
N GLU A 48 -17.96 13.22 12.49
CA GLU A 48 -18.66 12.45 13.53
C GLU A 48 -18.36 10.94 13.44
N MET A 49 -17.11 10.59 13.09
CA MET A 49 -16.64 9.20 12.96
C MET A 49 -15.47 8.93 13.90
N ALA A 50 -15.30 7.66 14.27
CA ALA A 50 -14.12 7.18 14.97
C ALA A 50 -13.38 6.14 14.13
N TYR A 51 -12.05 6.17 14.21
CA TYR A 51 -11.16 5.27 13.50
C TYR A 51 -10.25 4.54 14.49
N GLU A 52 -10.02 3.27 14.25
CA GLU A 52 -8.97 2.51 14.93
C GLU A 52 -7.74 2.45 14.04
N VAL A 53 -6.61 2.96 14.53
CA VAL A 53 -5.34 3.02 13.80
C VAL A 53 -4.34 2.08 14.44
N GLU A 54 -3.85 1.11 13.66
CA GLU A 54 -2.85 0.15 14.13
C GLU A 54 -1.51 0.84 14.41
N ILE A 55 -0.80 0.39 15.46
CA ILE A 55 0.51 0.94 15.84
C ILE A 55 1.50 0.86 14.68
N ASP A 56 1.53 -0.26 13.95
CA ASP A 56 2.41 -0.44 12.79
C ASP A 56 2.09 0.56 11.66
N THR A 57 0.83 0.96 11.50
CA THR A 57 0.41 1.98 10.54
C THR A 57 0.98 3.34 10.92
N ILE A 58 0.92 3.71 12.21
CA ILE A 58 1.50 4.96 12.74
C ILE A 58 3.02 4.98 12.55
N ILE A 59 3.68 3.83 12.77
CA ILE A 59 5.13 3.73 12.63
C ILE A 59 5.55 3.83 11.15
N SER A 60 4.83 3.18 10.25
CA SER A 60 5.27 2.95 8.87
C SER A 60 4.81 4.03 7.87
N THR A 61 3.67 4.67 8.12
CA THR A 61 3.06 5.64 7.18
C THR A 61 3.61 7.05 7.42
N PRO A 62 3.99 7.82 6.39
CA PRO A 62 4.35 9.23 6.59
C PRO A 62 3.28 9.97 7.40
N LEU A 63 3.73 10.76 8.38
CA LEU A 63 2.82 11.33 9.38
C LEU A 63 1.79 12.27 8.75
N ASP A 64 2.23 13.15 7.85
CA ASP A 64 1.37 14.11 7.17
C ASP A 64 0.27 13.41 6.34
N ASP A 65 0.62 12.31 5.66
CA ASP A 65 -0.34 11.52 4.89
C ASP A 65 -1.38 10.84 5.78
N LEU A 66 -0.95 10.31 6.93
CA LEU A 66 -1.84 9.66 7.89
C LEU A 66 -2.81 10.65 8.54
N VAL A 67 -2.31 11.81 8.99
CA VAL A 67 -3.16 12.86 9.59
C VAL A 67 -4.16 13.36 8.55
N ASN A 68 -3.71 13.69 7.33
CA ASN A 68 -4.60 14.12 6.26
C ASN A 68 -5.69 13.07 5.95
N ALA A 69 -5.34 11.78 5.94
CA ALA A 69 -6.30 10.71 5.73
C ALA A 69 -7.33 10.61 6.87
N LEU A 70 -6.91 10.80 8.13
CA LEU A 70 -7.82 10.80 9.28
C LEU A 70 -8.75 12.03 9.27
N GLU A 71 -8.27 13.19 8.83
CA GLU A 71 -9.07 14.41 8.74
C GLU A 71 -10.09 14.35 7.59
N THR A 72 -9.68 13.88 6.41
CA THR A 72 -10.46 14.01 5.17
C THR A 72 -11.13 12.72 4.71
N GLY A 73 -10.65 11.56 5.17
CA GLY A 73 -11.02 10.25 4.62
C GLY A 73 -10.36 9.93 3.28
N GLU A 74 -9.48 10.80 2.75
CA GLU A 74 -8.78 10.57 1.49
C GLU A 74 -7.42 9.92 1.73
N PHE A 75 -7.23 8.71 1.20
CA PHE A 75 -5.98 7.96 1.33
C PHE A 75 -5.05 8.23 0.14
N VAL A 76 -3.75 8.32 0.42
CA VAL A 76 -2.72 8.35 -0.62
C VAL A 76 -2.77 7.06 -1.43
N LYS A 77 -3.12 7.19 -2.71
CA LYS A 77 -3.20 6.04 -3.62
C LYS A 77 -1.81 5.53 -3.96
N LEU A 78 -1.50 4.31 -3.53
CA LEU A 78 -0.31 3.59 -3.97
C LEU A 78 -0.56 2.94 -5.35
N TYR A 79 0.48 2.84 -6.16
CA TYR A 79 0.42 2.21 -7.48
C TYR A 79 1.33 0.99 -7.53
N GLY A 80 0.76 -0.16 -7.91
CA GLY A 80 1.54 -1.33 -8.26
C GLY A 80 2.34 -1.06 -9.54
N VAL A 81 3.67 -1.17 -9.45
CA VAL A 81 4.58 -1.01 -10.58
C VAL A 81 5.38 -2.30 -10.75
N THR A 82 5.52 -2.77 -11.98
CA THR A 82 6.38 -3.90 -12.28
C THR A 82 7.03 -3.74 -13.65
N ARG A 83 8.17 -4.41 -13.82
CA ARG A 83 8.95 -4.33 -15.05
C ARG A 83 8.35 -5.23 -16.10
N ILE A 84 7.96 -4.65 -17.23
CA ILE A 84 7.38 -5.36 -18.36
C ILE A 84 7.85 -4.73 -19.67
N VAL A 85 8.18 -5.58 -20.66
CA VAL A 85 8.75 -5.13 -21.95
C VAL A 85 9.99 -4.22 -21.78
N GLY A 86 10.84 -4.51 -20.79
CA GLY A 86 12.11 -3.80 -20.55
C GLY A 86 12.05 -2.59 -19.61
N TYR A 87 10.86 -2.04 -19.30
CA TYR A 87 10.71 -0.84 -18.45
C TYR A 87 9.67 -1.04 -17.32
N TYR A 88 9.72 -0.19 -16.29
CA TYR A 88 8.74 -0.21 -15.20
C TYR A 88 7.44 0.47 -15.62
N SER A 89 6.31 -0.21 -15.44
CA SER A 89 4.97 0.31 -15.77
C SER A 89 4.00 0.09 -14.61
N ARG A 90 3.07 1.03 -14.43
CA ARG A 90 1.90 0.85 -13.55
C ARG A 90 1.05 -0.30 -14.07
N ILE A 91 0.68 -1.23 -13.18
CA ILE A 91 -0.10 -2.43 -13.51
C ILE A 91 -1.54 -2.04 -13.89
N SER A 92 -2.08 -1.00 -13.28
CA SER A 92 -3.46 -0.53 -13.50
C SER A 92 -3.75 -0.02 -14.90
N ASN A 93 -2.73 0.23 -15.73
CA ASN A 93 -2.89 0.75 -17.10
C ASN A 93 -2.24 -0.19 -18.15
N TRP A 94 -2.35 -1.50 -17.93
CA TRP A 94 -1.84 -2.48 -18.88
C TRP A 94 -2.87 -2.85 -19.94
N ASN A 95 -2.44 -2.80 -21.19
CA ASN A 95 -3.18 -3.34 -22.32
C ASN A 95 -2.98 -4.87 -22.42
N SER A 96 -3.75 -5.50 -23.30
CA SER A 96 -3.74 -6.97 -23.50
C SER A 96 -2.36 -7.52 -23.83
N SER A 97 -1.55 -6.80 -24.62
CA SER A 97 -0.20 -7.25 -25.00
C SER A 97 0.77 -7.30 -23.80
N LYS A 98 0.71 -6.34 -22.88
CA LYS A 98 1.49 -6.38 -21.63
C LYS A 98 1.04 -7.52 -20.74
N THR A 99 -0.26 -7.73 -20.57
CA THR A 99 -0.76 -8.83 -19.75
C THR A 99 -0.33 -10.20 -20.30
N ALA A 100 -0.38 -10.38 -21.62
CA ALA A 100 0.10 -11.59 -22.30
C ALA A 100 1.61 -11.81 -22.09
N GLU A 101 2.43 -10.76 -22.25
CA GLU A 101 3.87 -10.83 -22.00
C GLU A 101 4.17 -11.22 -20.54
N LEU A 102 3.45 -10.67 -19.55
CA LEU A 102 3.66 -11.08 -18.15
C LEU A 102 3.33 -12.55 -17.95
N ALA A 103 2.24 -13.04 -18.54
CA ALA A 103 1.83 -14.44 -18.44
C ALA A 103 2.88 -15.37 -19.05
N ASP A 104 3.40 -15.02 -20.23
CA ASP A 104 4.50 -15.72 -20.89
C ASP A 104 5.75 -15.76 -19.99
N ARG A 105 6.15 -14.63 -19.39
CA ARG A 105 7.31 -14.57 -18.47
C ARG A 105 7.13 -15.41 -17.22
N ARG A 106 5.94 -15.43 -16.63
CA ARG A 106 5.64 -16.27 -15.44
C ARG A 106 5.78 -17.76 -15.72
N GLN A 107 5.55 -18.16 -16.97
CA GLN A 107 5.74 -19.54 -17.43
C GLN A 107 7.17 -19.83 -17.91
N GLY A 108 8.07 -18.83 -17.89
CA GLY A 108 9.41 -18.94 -18.45
C GLY A 108 9.47 -18.86 -19.98
N ASN A 109 8.36 -18.55 -20.65
CA ASN A 109 8.24 -18.46 -22.11
C ASN A 109 8.65 -17.08 -22.63
N TYR A 110 9.92 -16.72 -22.44
CA TYR A 110 10.44 -15.44 -22.93
C TYR A 110 10.34 -15.34 -24.46
N TRP A 111 10.11 -14.13 -24.98
CA TRP A 111 9.99 -13.89 -26.43
C TRP A 111 11.16 -14.46 -27.27
N GLU A 112 12.38 -14.48 -26.71
CA GLU A 112 13.57 -15.09 -27.29
C GLU A 112 13.43 -16.60 -27.52
N SER A 113 12.76 -17.33 -26.63
CA SER A 113 12.59 -18.78 -26.78
C SER A 113 11.64 -19.15 -27.92
N LYS A 114 10.71 -18.26 -28.29
CA LYS A 114 9.77 -18.47 -29.40
C LYS A 114 10.41 -18.28 -30.79
N ARG A 115 11.45 -17.45 -30.92
CA ARG A 115 12.14 -17.21 -32.21
C ARG A 115 12.92 -18.42 -32.72
N VAL A 116 13.51 -19.20 -31.82
CA VAL A 116 14.35 -20.38 -32.19
C VAL A 116 13.53 -21.48 -32.89
N ASN A 117 12.20 -21.50 -32.70
CA ASN A 117 11.35 -22.56 -33.27
C ASN A 117 10.84 -22.25 -34.68
N THR A 118 10.80 -20.98 -35.09
CA THR A 118 10.28 -20.59 -36.42
C THR A 118 11.35 -20.71 -37.52
N GLU A 119 12.62 -20.44 -37.21
CA GLU A 119 13.71 -20.54 -38.20
C GLU A 119 14.06 -21.99 -38.57
N LYS A 120 13.82 -22.97 -37.68
CA LYS A 120 14.04 -24.40 -37.99
C LYS A 120 13.03 -25.02 -38.94
N ILE A 121 11.83 -24.44 -39.08
CA ILE A 121 10.77 -25.00 -39.94
C ILE A 121 10.94 -24.55 -41.40
N GLY A 122 11.63 -23.43 -41.66
CA GLY A 122 11.88 -22.92 -43.02
C GLY A 122 13.05 -23.56 -43.76
N LEU A 123 13.90 -24.35 -43.08
CA LEU A 123 15.10 -24.99 -43.66
C LEU A 123 14.91 -26.48 -43.98
N LEU A 124 13.69 -27.02 -43.85
CA LEU A 124 13.38 -28.44 -44.10
C LEU A 124 12.53 -28.65 -45.37
N HIS A 125 12.40 -27.62 -46.22
CA HIS A 125 11.68 -27.67 -47.49
C HIS A 125 12.50 -27.09 -48.66
N GLU A 126 13.75 -27.53 -48.82
CA GLU A 126 14.49 -27.49 -50.10
C GLU A 126 15.22 -28.82 -50.32
#